data_AF-A0A7V9HFV2-F1
#
_entry.id   AF-A0A7V9HFV2-F1
#
_cell.length_a   1.000
_cell.length_b   1.000
_cell.length_c   1.000
_cell.angle_alpha   90.00
_cell.angle_beta   90.00
_cell.angle_gamma   90.00
#
_symmetry.space_group_name_H-M   'P 1'
#
loop_
_entity.id
_entity.type
_entity.pdbx_description
1 polymer ?
#
loop_
_entity_poly.entity_id
_entity_poly.type
_entity_poly.pdbx_seq_one_letter_code
_entity_poly.pdbx_strand_id
1 'polypeptide(L)'
;GEGPTLLECVTYRHHGHNEGEEAFSGTYRPEDEIEVWKGKDPIPALRKRLVEWEVMTDEEADAMADEERQGVDDAVTRAKQDPFPDPDDALLHSFAGVAVASGRPA
;
A
#
# COMPACT_ATOMS: atom_id res chain seq x y z
N GLY A 1 -0.80 -32.47 8.24
CA GLY A 1 -1.11 -31.03 8.06
C GLY A 1 -1.96 -30.62 9.22
N GLU A 2 -1.39 -29.91 10.18
CA GLU A 2 -1.85 -29.71 11.57
C GLU A 2 -3.19 -28.95 11.73
N GLY A 3 -4.00 -28.88 10.67
CA GLY A 3 -5.25 -28.14 10.64
C GLY A 3 -5.07 -26.65 10.39
N PRO A 4 -6.17 -25.90 10.29
CA PRO A 4 -6.14 -24.44 10.18
C PRO A 4 -5.87 -23.80 11.54
N THR A 5 -5.29 -22.59 11.50
CA THR A 5 -5.09 -21.71 12.66
C THR A 5 -5.72 -20.35 12.36
N LEU A 6 -6.37 -19.76 13.37
CA LEU A 6 -6.81 -18.37 13.33
C LEU A 6 -5.75 -17.49 14.02
N LEU A 7 -5.33 -16.42 13.35
CA LEU A 7 -4.45 -15.40 13.91
C LEU A 7 -5.18 -14.06 13.89
N GLU A 8 -5.22 -13.37 15.03
CA GLU A 8 -5.70 -12.00 15.14
C GLU A 8 -4.52 -11.04 15.12
N CYS A 9 -4.35 -10.31 14.01
CA CYS A 9 -3.30 -9.31 13.85
C CYS A 9 -3.84 -7.92 14.20
N VAL A 10 -3.77 -7.57 15.48
CA VAL A 10 -4.25 -6.27 15.98
C VAL A 10 -3.40 -5.14 15.38
N THR A 11 -4.04 -4.24 14.63
CA THR A 11 -3.40 -3.11 13.94
C THR A 11 -4.33 -1.89 13.91
N TYR A 12 -3.86 -0.78 13.34
CA TYR A 12 -4.62 0.46 13.24
C TYR A 12 -4.48 1.12 11.87
N ARG A 13 -5.58 1.66 11.34
CA ARG A 13 -5.60 2.40 10.07
C ARG A 13 -5.44 3.88 10.35
N HIS A 14 -4.29 4.46 10.02
CA HIS A 14 -3.99 5.87 10.30
C HIS A 14 -4.95 6.82 9.55
N HIS A 15 -5.19 6.55 8.27
CA HIS A 15 -6.10 7.34 7.43
C HIS A 15 -7.56 6.90 7.57
N GLY A 16 -8.46 7.67 6.95
CA GLY A 16 -9.85 7.27 6.70
C GLY A 16 -9.97 5.94 5.96
N HIS A 17 -11.20 5.42 5.90
CA HIS A 17 -11.57 4.18 5.23
C HIS A 17 -11.34 4.24 3.73
N ASN A 18 -11.46 5.44 3.18
CA ASN A 18 -11.18 5.79 1.80
C ASN A 18 -10.78 7.28 1.74
N GLU A 19 -10.23 7.69 0.60
CA GLU A 19 -9.77 9.06 0.34
C GLU A 19 -10.84 10.14 0.55
N GLY A 20 -12.13 9.80 0.36
CA GLY A 20 -13.23 10.73 0.52
C GLY A 20 -13.75 10.85 1.96
N GLU A 21 -13.44 9.91 2.85
CA GLU A 21 -14.08 9.83 4.17
C GLU A 21 -13.76 11.07 5.02
N GLU A 22 -12.47 11.44 5.08
CA GLU A 22 -12.01 12.61 5.83
C GLU A 22 -12.55 13.92 5.22
N ALA A 23 -12.70 13.97 3.90
CA ALA A 23 -13.18 15.14 3.17
C ALA A 23 -14.71 15.34 3.23
N PHE A 24 -15.49 14.26 3.29
CA PHE A 24 -16.95 14.30 3.11
C PHE A 24 -17.76 13.89 4.34
N SER A 25 -17.21 13.07 5.23
CA SER A 25 -17.94 12.48 6.37
C SER A 25 -17.45 12.96 7.74
N GLY A 26 -16.37 13.74 7.79
CA GLY A 26 -15.78 14.21 9.04
C GLY A 26 -15.14 13.09 9.87
N THR A 27 -14.82 13.37 11.14
CA THR A 27 -14.13 12.42 12.02
C THR A 27 -15.13 11.69 12.92
N TYR A 28 -15.07 10.36 12.97
CA TYR A 28 -15.82 9.50 13.92
C TYR A 28 -14.90 8.81 14.93
N ARG A 29 -13.60 9.08 14.84
CA ARG A 29 -12.56 8.55 15.72
C ARG A 29 -11.95 9.72 16.48
N PRO A 30 -11.73 9.56 17.79
CA PRO A 30 -10.99 10.55 18.56
C PRO A 30 -9.57 10.74 17.99
N GLU A 31 -9.11 11.99 17.89
CA GLU A 31 -7.77 12.30 17.39
C GLU A 31 -6.66 11.72 18.30
N ASP A 32 -6.88 11.73 19.61
CA ASP A 32 -5.97 11.15 20.60
C ASP A 32 -5.80 9.65 20.43
N GLU A 33 -6.87 8.93 20.06
CA GLU A 33 -6.78 7.50 19.72
C GLU A 33 -5.83 7.30 18.54
N ILE A 34 -6.00 8.07 17.46
CA ILE A 34 -5.17 7.96 16.25
C ILE A 34 -3.70 8.24 16.57
N GLU A 35 -3.41 9.28 17.35
CA GLU A 35 -2.03 9.65 17.72
C GLU A 35 -1.37 8.59 18.61
N VAL A 36 -2.11 7.98 19.55
CA VAL A 36 -1.62 6.83 20.34
C VAL A 36 -1.20 5.67 19.44
N TRP A 37 -1.94 5.42 18.37
CA TRP A 37 -1.62 4.34 17.42
C TRP A 37 -0.51 4.68 16.45
N LYS A 38 -0.40 5.95 15.99
CA LYS A 38 0.78 6.41 15.23
C LYS A 38 2.07 6.28 16.03
N GLY A 39 2.00 6.48 17.35
CA GLY A 39 3.13 6.21 18.25
C GLY A 39 3.57 4.73 18.31
N LYS A 40 2.75 3.80 17.78
CA LYS A 40 3.02 2.36 17.68
C LYS A 40 3.36 1.93 16.25
N ASP A 41 3.71 2.87 15.37
CA ASP A 41 4.04 2.57 13.97
C ASP A 41 5.13 1.48 13.88
N PRO A 42 4.85 0.36 13.18
CA PRO A 42 5.81 -0.74 13.05
C PRO A 42 7.07 -0.38 12.28
N ILE A 43 7.05 0.63 11.38
CA ILE A 43 8.19 1.00 10.54
C ILE A 43 9.34 1.57 11.38
N PRO A 44 9.18 2.69 12.13
CA PRO A 44 10.24 3.22 12.98
C PRO A 44 10.61 2.24 14.11
N ALA A 45 9.65 1.47 14.62
CA ALA A 45 9.91 0.45 15.63
C ALA A 45 10.82 -0.67 15.10
N LEU A 46 10.60 -1.13 13.87
CA LEU A 46 11.44 -2.14 13.23
C LEU A 46 12.82 -1.57 12.87
N ARG A 47 12.88 -0.37 12.28
CA ARG A 47 14.17 0.31 12.01
C ARG A 47 15.04 0.35 13.25
N LYS A 48 14.49 0.85 14.36
CA LYS A 48 15.20 0.93 15.64
C LYS A 48 15.75 -0.43 16.07
N ARG A 49 14.94 -1.51 15.98
CA ARG A 49 15.38 -2.86 16.34
C ARG A 49 16.49 -3.38 15.44
N LEU A 50 16.40 -3.14 14.13
CA LEU A 50 17.42 -3.59 13.18
C LEU A 50 18.76 -2.87 13.40
N VAL A 51 18.73 -1.58 13.76
CA VAL A 51 19.93 -0.83 14.15
C VAL A 51 20.50 -1.33 15.48
N GLU A 52 19.65 -1.53 16.50
CA GLU A 52 20.07 -2.09 17.80
C GLU A 52 20.66 -3.51 17.69
N TRP A 53 20.22 -4.28 16.71
CA TRP A 53 20.75 -5.62 16.41
C TRP A 53 21.95 -5.62 15.46
N GLU A 54 22.45 -4.45 15.07
CA GLU A 54 23.58 -4.29 14.14
C GLU A 54 23.34 -4.98 12.78
N VAL A 55 22.06 -5.12 12.38
CA VAL A 55 21.66 -5.70 11.08
C VAL A 55 21.74 -4.64 9.97
N MET A 56 21.52 -3.38 10.32
CA MET A 56 21.69 -2.23 9.43
C MET A 56 22.13 -1.00 10.23
N THR A 57 22.76 -0.06 9.55
CA THR A 57 23.08 1.27 10.09
C THR A 57 21.93 2.25 9.83
N ASP A 58 21.92 3.39 10.54
CA ASP A 58 20.97 4.47 10.24
C ASP A 58 21.15 5.03 8.82
N GLU A 59 22.40 5.10 8.33
CA GLU A 59 22.71 5.57 6.98
C GLU A 59 22.13 4.65 5.90
N GLU A 60 22.23 3.33 6.09
CA GLU A 60 21.62 2.34 5.19
C GLU A 60 20.09 2.40 5.24
N ALA A 61 19.50 2.62 6.42
CA ALA A 61 18.05 2.77 6.58
C ALA A 61 17.52 4.04 5.89
N ASP A 62 18.26 5.15 5.98
CA ASP A 62 17.92 6.41 5.30
C ASP A 62 18.05 6.25 3.77
N ALA A 63 19.15 5.65 3.30
CA ALA A 63 19.35 5.38 1.88
C ALA A 63 18.22 4.52 1.28
N MET A 64 17.80 3.47 1.99
CA MET A 64 16.67 2.63 1.59
C MET A 64 15.35 3.42 1.54
N ALA A 65 15.09 4.27 2.53
CA ALA A 65 13.88 5.08 2.54
C ALA A 65 13.81 6.07 1.35
N ASP A 66 14.95 6.64 0.97
CA ASP A 66 15.04 7.54 -0.19
C ASP A 66 14.91 6.77 -1.52
N GLU A 67 15.51 5.59 -1.63
CA GLU A 67 15.36 4.69 -2.79
C GLU A 67 13.89 4.32 -3.01
N GLU A 68 13.20 3.89 -1.95
CA GLU A 68 11.77 3.52 -2.03
C GLU A 68 10.89 4.74 -2.37
N ARG A 69 11.23 5.93 -1.86
CA ARG A 69 10.51 7.16 -2.23
C ARG A 69 10.65 7.45 -3.72
N GLN A 70 11.87 7.35 -4.26
CA GLN A 70 12.10 7.52 -5.69
C GLN A 70 11.35 6.47 -6.51
N GLY A 71 11.33 5.21 -6.06
CA GLY A 71 10.57 4.14 -6.70
C GLY A 71 9.07 4.44 -6.78
N VAL A 72 8.48 4.98 -5.72
CA VAL A 72 7.07 5.41 -5.71
C VAL A 72 6.85 6.57 -6.68
N ASP A 73 7.73 7.58 -6.68
CA ASP A 73 7.61 8.74 -7.58
C ASP A 73 7.69 8.34 -9.06
N ASP A 74 8.59 7.42 -9.40
CA ASP A 74 8.72 6.87 -10.74
C ASP A 74 7.48 6.07 -11.14
N ALA A 75 6.97 5.22 -10.25
CA ALA A 75 5.75 4.45 -10.48
C ALA A 75 4.53 5.36 -10.70
N VAL A 76 4.39 6.42 -9.90
CA VAL A 76 3.31 7.42 -10.06
C VAL A 76 3.44 8.16 -11.39
N THR A 77 4.66 8.56 -11.75
CA THR A 77 4.94 9.24 -13.03
C THR A 77 4.56 8.33 -14.20
N ARG A 78 4.96 7.06 -14.15
CA ARG A 78 4.63 6.07 -15.17
C ARG A 78 3.11 5.86 -15.27
N ALA A 79 2.44 5.63 -14.15
CA ALA A 79 1.00 5.38 -14.11
C ALA A 79 0.18 6.56 -14.69
N LYS A 80 0.64 7.81 -14.49
CA LYS A 80 0.01 9.00 -15.07
C LYS A 80 0.24 9.16 -16.58
N GLN A 81 1.29 8.55 -17.12
CA GLN A 81 1.64 8.60 -18.54
C GLN A 81 1.02 7.46 -19.35
N ASP A 82 0.65 6.37 -18.69
CA ASP A 82 0.02 5.23 -19.37
C ASP A 82 -1.33 5.65 -20.00
N PRO A 83 -1.63 5.19 -21.22
CA PRO A 83 -2.89 5.49 -21.86
C PRO A 83 -4.04 4.82 -21.10
N PHE A 84 -5.22 5.43 -21.16
CA PHE A 84 -6.44 4.75 -20.73
C PHE A 84 -6.65 3.43 -21.51
N PRO A 85 -7.32 2.44 -20.90
CA PRO A 85 -7.68 1.21 -21.60
C PRO A 85 -8.56 1.51 -22.82
N ASP A 86 -8.51 0.63 -23.82
CA ASP A 86 -9.42 0.71 -24.96
C ASP A 86 -10.84 0.39 -24.46
N PRO A 87 -11.87 1.21 -24.75
CA PRO A 87 -13.24 0.88 -24.39
C PRO A 87 -13.70 -0.51 -24.82
N ASP A 88 -13.16 -1.06 -25.92
CA ASP A 88 -13.48 -2.40 -26.38
C ASP A 88 -13.02 -3.49 -25.39
N ASP A 89 -11.99 -3.21 -24.58
CA ASP A 89 -11.47 -4.14 -23.57
C ASP A 89 -12.42 -4.32 -22.37
N ALA A 90 -13.53 -3.57 -22.30
CA ALA A 90 -14.47 -3.61 -21.17
C ALA A 90 -15.06 -5.00 -20.86
N LEU A 91 -15.14 -5.89 -21.87
CA LEU A 91 -15.64 -7.26 -21.73
C LEU A 91 -14.54 -8.31 -21.57
N LEU A 92 -13.28 -7.91 -21.70
CA LEU A 92 -12.14 -8.81 -21.55
C LEU A 92 -12.11 -9.37 -20.11
N HIS A 93 -11.76 -10.65 -19.96
CA HIS A 93 -11.74 -11.40 -18.69
C HIS A 93 -13.08 -11.66 -18.00
N SER A 94 -14.23 -11.27 -18.59
CA SER A 94 -15.54 -11.67 -18.05
C SER A 94 -15.78 -13.19 -18.15
N PHE A 95 -15.26 -13.81 -19.22
CA PHE A 95 -15.15 -15.26 -19.36
C PHE A 95 -13.77 -15.61 -19.93
N ALA A 96 -13.29 -16.81 -19.64
CA ALA A 96 -12.12 -17.34 -20.32
C ALA A 96 -12.39 -17.46 -21.83
N GLY A 97 -11.42 -17.06 -22.67
CA GLY A 97 -11.50 -17.21 -24.12
C GLY A 97 -12.27 -16.12 -24.88
N VAL A 98 -12.75 -15.08 -24.20
CA VAL A 98 -13.25 -13.86 -24.87
C VAL A 98 -12.06 -13.08 -25.40
N ALA A 99 -11.88 -13.06 -26.72
CA ALA A 99 -10.88 -12.24 -27.37
C ALA A 99 -11.49 -10.90 -27.79
N VAL A 100 -10.78 -9.81 -27.53
CA VAL A 100 -11.10 -8.49 -28.07
C VAL A 100 -10.42 -8.32 -29.43
N ALA A 101 -11.03 -7.55 -30.33
CA ALA A 101 -10.49 -7.26 -31.65
C ALA A 101 -9.14 -6.50 -31.62
N SER A 102 -8.74 -5.98 -30.45
CA SER A 102 -7.52 -5.18 -30.24
C SER A 102 -6.20 -5.97 -30.38
N GLY A 103 -6.24 -7.29 -30.57
CA GLY A 103 -5.05 -8.10 -30.87
C GLY A 103 -4.05 -8.21 -29.71
N ARG A 104 -4.39 -7.70 -28.52
CA ARG A 104 -3.61 -7.94 -27.30
C ARG A 104 -3.88 -9.38 -26.80
N PRO A 105 -2.85 -10.19 -26.55
CA PRO A 105 -3.05 -11.52 -25.99
C PRO A 105 -3.70 -11.42 -24.61
N ALA A 106 -4.56 -12.39 -24.32
CA ALA A 106 -5.18 -12.58 -23.01
C ALA A 106 -4.14 -12.84 -21.91
#